data_AF-R0B391-F1
#
_entry.id   AF-R0B391-F1
#
_cell.length_a   1.000
_cell.length_b   1.000
_cell.length_c   1.000
_cell.angle_alpha   90.00
_cell.angle_beta   90.00
_cell.angle_gamma   90.00
#
_symmetry.space_group_name_H-M   'P 1'
#
loop_
_entity.id
_entity.type
_entity.pdbx_description
1 polymer ?
#
loop_
_entity_poly.entity_id
_entity_poly.type
_entity_poly.pdbx_seq_one_letter_code
_entity_poly.pdbx_strand_id
1 'polypeptide(L)'
;MNMRLVRFTKGLLDILFYVGMAITVAIPVLFHYVGMYIEKFRTYYVVQCVLYMASGVLALLLVLELRRMFATVLADDAFVMENAVSLKRMGKYSFLIAFLSILRLFVAFTPATAVIIIVFSIAGLFCFVLCLVFEQAIRYKQENDLTI
;
A
#
# COMPACT_ATOMS: atom_id res chain seq x y z
N MET A 1 21.18 11.43 -12.82
CA MET A 1 20.37 10.34 -12.25
C MET A 1 20.70 9.02 -12.95
N ASN A 2 20.91 7.90 -12.23
CA ASN A 2 21.34 6.63 -12.85
C ASN A 2 20.16 5.95 -13.57
N MET A 3 20.02 6.20 -14.87
CA MET A 3 18.85 5.84 -15.70
C MET A 3 18.48 4.35 -15.65
N ARG A 4 19.47 3.47 -15.43
CA ARG A 4 19.26 2.02 -15.25
C ARG A 4 18.48 1.70 -13.97
N LEU A 5 18.85 2.32 -12.85
CA LEU A 5 18.23 2.08 -11.55
C LEU A 5 16.78 2.57 -11.55
N VAL A 6 16.56 3.74 -12.15
CA VAL A 6 15.25 4.36 -12.32
C VAL A 6 14.31 3.49 -13.16
N ARG A 7 14.79 2.98 -14.30
CA ARG A 7 14.01 2.10 -15.18
C ARG A 7 13.73 0.75 -14.52
N PHE A 8 14.69 0.22 -13.75
CA PHE A 8 14.52 -1.01 -12.99
C PHE A 8 13.44 -0.87 -11.91
N THR A 9 13.50 0.17 -11.09
CA THR A 9 12.51 0.40 -10.02
C THR A 9 11.10 0.64 -10.59
N LYS A 10 10.98 1.37 -11.69
CA LYS A 10 9.69 1.55 -12.39
C LYS A 10 9.15 0.23 -12.91
N GLY A 11 9.98 -0.59 -13.54
CA GLY A 11 9.60 -1.91 -14.03
C GLY A 11 9.17 -2.85 -12.91
N LEU A 12 9.91 -2.87 -11.79
CA LEU A 12 9.56 -3.67 -10.61
C LEU A 12 8.19 -3.27 -10.05
N LEU A 13 7.92 -1.97 -9.98
CA LEU A 13 6.67 -1.45 -9.45
C LEU A 13 5.47 -1.73 -10.36
N ASP A 14 5.66 -1.70 -11.68
CA ASP A 14 4.66 -2.12 -12.65
C ASP A 14 4.37 -3.62 -12.52
N ILE A 15 5.41 -4.46 -12.41
CA ILE A 15 5.26 -5.91 -12.19
C ILE A 15 4.48 -6.17 -10.90
N LEU A 16 4.84 -5.50 -9.79
CA LEU A 16 4.15 -5.66 -8.52
C LEU A 16 2.65 -5.31 -8.62
N PHE A 17 2.31 -4.27 -9.38
CA PHE A 17 0.93 -3.86 -9.59
C PHE A 17 0.12 -4.90 -10.40
N TYR A 18 0.65 -5.37 -11.53
CA TYR A 18 -0.04 -6.34 -12.38
C TYR A 18 -0.15 -7.72 -11.72
N VAL A 19 0.93 -8.18 -11.08
CA VAL A 19 0.92 -9.44 -10.31
C VAL A 19 -0.04 -9.33 -9.13
N GLY A 20 -0.02 -8.21 -8.39
CA GLY A 20 -0.97 -7.98 -7.30
C GLY A 20 -2.42 -7.99 -7.76
N MET A 21 -2.70 -7.46 -8.96
CA MET A 21 -4.05 -7.45 -9.54
C MET A 21 -4.50 -8.87 -9.88
N ALA A 22 -3.65 -9.64 -10.55
CA ALA A 22 -3.93 -11.04 -10.88
C ALA A 22 -4.19 -11.87 -9.61
N ILE A 23 -3.36 -11.71 -8.58
CA ILE A 23 -3.54 -12.40 -7.29
C ILE A 23 -4.86 -11.98 -6.65
N THR A 24 -5.17 -10.68 -6.60
CA THR A 24 -6.40 -10.18 -5.95
C THR A 24 -7.67 -10.73 -6.62
N VAL A 25 -7.69 -10.80 -7.95
CA VAL A 25 -8.81 -11.41 -8.71
C VAL A 25 -8.85 -12.92 -8.52
N ALA A 26 -7.70 -13.58 -8.34
CA ALA A 26 -7.62 -15.02 -8.11
C ALA A 26 -8.00 -15.46 -6.69
N ILE A 27 -8.11 -14.55 -5.70
CA ILE A 27 -8.43 -14.87 -4.29
C ILE A 27 -9.66 -15.78 -4.13
N PRO A 28 -10.83 -15.52 -4.76
CA PRO A 28 -12.00 -16.37 -4.59
C PRO A 28 -11.76 -17.79 -5.06
N VAL A 29 -11.10 -17.93 -6.22
CA VAL A 29 -10.76 -19.22 -6.83
C VAL A 29 -9.76 -19.97 -5.96
N LEU A 30 -8.68 -19.30 -5.52
CA LEU A 30 -7.67 -19.87 -4.63
C LEU A 30 -8.30 -20.38 -3.33
N PHE A 31 -9.16 -19.58 -2.71
CA PHE A 31 -9.81 -19.99 -1.47
C PHE A 31 -10.81 -21.13 -1.70
N HIS A 32 -11.44 -21.20 -2.88
CA HIS A 32 -12.35 -22.30 -3.22
C HIS A 32 -11.58 -23.62 -3.32
N TYR A 33 -10.45 -23.62 -4.03
CA TYR A 33 -9.56 -24.78 -4.11
C TYR A 33 -9.00 -25.19 -2.74
N VAL A 34 -8.52 -24.25 -1.93
CA VAL A 34 -7.98 -24.55 -0.59
C VAL A 34 -9.08 -25.00 0.37
N GLY A 35 -10.30 -24.45 0.25
CA GLY A 35 -11.47 -24.82 1.03
C GLY A 35 -11.95 -26.25 0.78
N MET A 36 -11.57 -26.89 -0.33
CA MET A 36 -11.81 -28.32 -0.54
C MET A 36 -10.97 -29.22 0.36
N TYR A 37 -9.80 -28.74 0.84
CA TYR A 37 -8.89 -29.53 1.68
C TYR A 37 -9.01 -29.21 3.18
N ILE A 38 -9.55 -28.04 3.56
CA ILE A 38 -9.61 -27.58 4.96
C ILE A 38 -11.02 -27.10 5.35
N GLU A 39 -11.72 -27.85 6.21
CA GLU A 39 -13.10 -27.53 6.60
C GLU A 39 -13.27 -26.19 7.31
N LYS A 40 -12.28 -25.71 8.07
CA LYS A 40 -12.34 -24.39 8.73
C LYS A 40 -12.38 -23.22 7.74
N PHE A 41 -11.87 -23.41 6.52
CA PHE A 41 -11.99 -22.41 5.45
C PHE A 41 -13.40 -22.36 4.87
N ARG A 42 -14.19 -23.43 4.98
CA ARG A 42 -15.56 -23.53 4.44
C ARG A 42 -16.56 -22.69 5.22
N THR A 43 -16.46 -22.65 6.55
CA THR A 43 -17.45 -21.94 7.41
C THR A 43 -17.36 -20.41 7.32
N TYR A 44 -16.15 -19.86 7.18
CA TYR A 44 -15.93 -18.40 7.05
C TYR A 44 -15.46 -17.97 5.66
N TYR A 45 -15.66 -18.82 4.64
CA TYR A 45 -15.16 -18.62 3.28
C TYR A 45 -15.48 -17.23 2.73
N VAL A 46 -16.74 -16.82 2.80
CA VAL A 46 -17.22 -15.54 2.25
C VAL A 46 -16.60 -14.35 2.98
N VAL A 47 -16.59 -14.39 4.31
CA VAL A 47 -16.03 -13.29 5.14
C VAL A 47 -14.54 -13.15 4.90
N GLN A 48 -13.79 -14.25 4.86
CA GLN A 48 -12.36 -14.21 4.57
C GLN A 48 -12.12 -13.70 3.15
N CYS A 49 -12.85 -14.20 2.15
CA CYS A 49 -12.71 -13.75 0.76
C CYS A 49 -12.92 -12.23 0.63
N VAL A 50 -13.95 -11.69 1.25
CA VAL A 50 -14.21 -10.23 1.26
C VAL A 50 -13.08 -9.47 1.95
N LEU A 51 -12.62 -9.92 3.13
CA LEU A 51 -11.52 -9.25 3.85
C LEU A 51 -10.20 -9.27 3.07
N TYR A 52 -9.87 -10.39 2.44
CA TYR A 52 -8.65 -10.53 1.62
C TYR A 52 -8.74 -9.74 0.32
N MET A 53 -9.89 -9.74 -0.37
CA MET A 53 -10.09 -8.90 -1.55
C MET A 53 -10.02 -7.41 -1.20
N ALA A 54 -10.68 -6.97 -0.13
CA ALA A 54 -10.60 -5.59 0.32
C ALA A 54 -9.16 -5.18 0.67
N SER A 55 -8.42 -6.05 1.37
CA SER A 55 -7.00 -5.82 1.66
C SER A 55 -6.15 -5.76 0.39
N GLY A 56 -6.43 -6.62 -0.59
CA GLY A 56 -5.74 -6.66 -1.88
C GLY A 56 -5.97 -5.39 -2.70
N VAL A 57 -7.21 -4.89 -2.76
CA VAL A 57 -7.53 -3.61 -3.42
C VAL A 57 -6.79 -2.46 -2.75
N LEU A 58 -6.73 -2.40 -1.42
CA LEU A 58 -5.98 -1.37 -0.71
C LEU A 58 -4.47 -1.47 -0.97
N ALA A 59 -3.91 -2.68 -1.05
CA ALA A 59 -2.52 -2.89 -1.42
C ALA A 59 -2.23 -2.42 -2.85
N LEU A 60 -3.16 -2.63 -3.78
CA LEU A 60 -3.04 -2.08 -5.15
C LEU A 60 -3.07 -0.55 -5.15
N LEU A 61 -3.93 0.07 -4.34
CA LEU A 61 -3.94 1.53 -4.19
C LEU A 61 -2.64 2.06 -3.59
N LEU A 62 -2.02 1.36 -2.64
CA LEU A 62 -0.69 1.69 -2.11
C LEU A 62 0.37 1.70 -3.22
N VAL A 63 0.42 0.64 -4.03
CA VAL A 63 1.36 0.53 -5.14
C VAL A 63 1.10 1.64 -6.17
N LEU A 64 -0.16 1.98 -6.42
CA LEU A 64 -0.53 3.04 -7.37
C LEU A 64 -0.07 4.42 -6.90
N GLU A 65 -0.27 4.78 -5.63
CA GLU A 65 0.25 6.04 -5.08
C GLU A 65 1.78 6.07 -5.08
N LEU A 66 2.43 4.93 -4.81
CA LEU A 66 3.89 4.81 -4.94
C LEU A 66 4.34 5.02 -6.40
N ARG A 67 3.60 4.53 -7.40
CA ARG A 67 3.88 4.76 -8.83
C ARG A 67 3.78 6.23 -9.19
N ARG A 68 2.78 6.94 -8.67
CA ARG A 68 2.61 8.39 -8.88
C ARG A 68 3.79 9.17 -8.33
N MET A 69 4.17 8.91 -7.07
CA MET A 69 5.32 9.58 -6.47
C MET A 69 6.63 9.25 -7.18
N PHE A 70 6.80 8.01 -7.64
CA PHE A 70 8.00 7.67 -8.41
C PHE A 70 8.01 8.40 -9.75
N ALA A 71 6.86 8.58 -10.42
CA ALA A 71 6.78 9.30 -11.68
C ALA A 71 7.14 10.79 -11.56
N THR A 72 6.75 11.47 -10.47
CA THR A 72 7.12 12.87 -10.21
C THR A 72 8.60 13.02 -9.87
N VAL A 73 9.16 12.08 -9.09
CA VAL A 73 10.61 12.02 -8.84
C VAL A 73 11.41 11.81 -10.15
N LEU A 74 10.89 11.03 -11.09
CA LEU A 74 11.50 10.88 -12.41
C LEU A 74 11.46 12.16 -13.27
N ALA A 75 10.49 13.03 -13.01
CA ALA A 75 10.33 14.31 -13.71
C ALA A 75 11.18 15.43 -13.08
N ASP A 76 12.14 15.08 -12.20
CA ASP A 76 12.98 16.00 -11.42
C ASP A 76 12.20 16.95 -10.50
N ASP A 77 10.92 16.67 -10.24
CA ASP A 77 10.08 17.46 -9.31
C ASP A 77 9.59 16.59 -8.14
N ALA A 78 10.50 16.32 -7.22
CA ALA A 78 10.23 15.48 -6.05
C ALA A 78 9.43 16.19 -4.95
N PHE A 79 9.49 17.53 -4.87
CA PHE A 79 8.91 18.34 -3.80
C PHE A 79 7.65 19.06 -4.27
N VAL A 80 6.67 18.27 -4.70
CA VAL A 80 5.35 18.77 -5.09
C VAL A 80 4.34 18.40 -4.01
N MET A 81 3.35 19.28 -3.77
CA MET A 81 2.27 19.03 -2.82
C MET A 81 1.50 17.73 -3.14
N GLU A 82 1.47 17.32 -4.41
CA GLU A 82 0.89 16.05 -4.84
C GLU A 82 1.56 14.85 -4.15
N ASN A 83 2.88 14.84 -4.00
CA ASN A 83 3.61 13.76 -3.33
C ASN A 83 3.28 13.70 -1.84
N ALA A 84 3.12 14.85 -1.18
CA ALA A 84 2.66 14.90 0.20
C ALA A 84 1.24 14.33 0.34
N VAL A 85 0.33 14.67 -0.58
CA VAL A 85 -1.04 14.11 -0.60
C VAL A 85 -1.01 12.60 -0.85
N SER A 86 -0.17 12.11 -1.76
CA SER A 86 0.01 10.67 -2.00
C SER A 86 0.56 9.95 -0.76
N LEU A 87 1.55 10.51 -0.05
CA LEU A 87 2.04 9.98 1.23
C LEU A 87 0.94 9.89 2.28
N LYS A 88 0.10 10.92 2.39
CA LYS A 88 -1.05 10.94 3.31
C LYS A 88 -2.06 9.84 2.97
N ARG A 89 -2.38 9.65 1.70
CA ARG A 89 -3.27 8.58 1.24
C ARG A 89 -2.68 7.21 1.50
N MET A 90 -1.38 7.03 1.25
CA MET A 90 -0.69 5.78 1.55
C MET A 90 -0.71 5.46 3.05
N GLY A 91 -0.49 6.45 3.91
CA GLY A 91 -0.64 6.30 5.35
C GLY A 91 -2.05 5.77 5.71
N LYS A 92 -3.09 6.41 5.19
CA LYS A 92 -4.49 6.00 5.40
C LYS A 92 -4.77 4.57 4.91
N TYR A 93 -4.30 4.21 3.72
CA TYR A 93 -4.49 2.86 3.18
C TYR A 93 -3.77 1.81 4.03
N SER A 94 -2.55 2.09 4.49
CA SER A 94 -1.80 1.20 5.39
C SER A 94 -2.52 0.98 6.72
N PHE A 95 -3.05 2.04 7.34
CA PHE A 95 -3.86 1.91 8.56
C PHE A 95 -5.15 1.12 8.32
N LEU A 96 -5.79 1.30 7.17
CA LEU A 96 -6.99 0.55 6.83
C LEU A 96 -6.69 -0.94 6.61
N ILE A 97 -5.55 -1.28 6.01
CA ILE A 97 -5.08 -2.68 5.89
C ILE A 97 -4.79 -3.26 7.28
N ALA A 98 -4.15 -2.51 8.17
CA ALA A 98 -3.91 -2.94 9.55
C ALA A 98 -5.24 -3.21 10.27
N PHE A 99 -6.23 -2.32 10.12
CA PHE A 99 -7.57 -2.48 10.68
C PHE A 99 -8.30 -3.71 10.13
N LEU A 100 -8.29 -3.92 8.81
CA LEU A 100 -8.84 -5.13 8.18
C LEU A 100 -8.13 -6.40 8.68
N SER A 101 -6.83 -6.31 8.97
CA SER A 101 -6.06 -7.43 9.52
C SER A 101 -6.41 -7.72 10.98
N ILE A 102 -6.79 -6.71 11.77
CA ILE A 102 -7.36 -6.90 13.12
C ILE A 102 -8.70 -7.64 13.03
N LEU A 103 -9.61 -7.22 12.14
CA LEU A 103 -10.88 -7.93 11.92
C LEU A 103 -10.65 -9.39 11.54
N ARG A 104 -9.63 -9.65 10.71
CA ARG A 104 -9.23 -11.00 10.31
C ARG A 104 -8.76 -11.85 11.49
N LEU A 105 -8.11 -11.26 12.49
CA LEU A 105 -7.61 -11.97 13.66
C LEU A 105 -8.74 -12.63 14.47
N PHE A 106 -9.92 -12.00 14.52
CA PHE A 106 -11.12 -12.56 15.16
C PHE A 106 -11.71 -13.75 14.40
N VAL A 107 -11.56 -13.77 13.08
CA VAL A 107 -12.05 -14.86 12.22
C VAL A 107 -11.07 -16.04 12.21
N ALA A 108 -9.77 -15.75 12.09
CA ALA A 108 -8.71 -16.74 12.05
C ALA A 108 -7.44 -16.19 12.72
N PHE A 109 -7.17 -16.65 13.94
CA PHE A 109 -5.95 -16.28 14.65
C PHE A 109 -4.74 -16.96 14.00
N THR A 110 -3.87 -16.17 13.39
CA THR A 110 -2.59 -16.63 12.85
C THR A 110 -1.47 -15.67 13.27
N PRO A 111 -0.31 -16.17 13.70
CA PRO A 111 0.81 -15.31 14.12
C PRO A 111 1.28 -14.39 12.97
N ALA A 112 1.17 -14.85 11.73
CA ALA A 112 1.46 -14.04 10.54
C ALA A 112 0.58 -12.79 10.44
N THR A 113 -0.71 -12.87 10.80
CA THR A 113 -1.61 -11.72 10.75
C THR A 113 -1.23 -10.66 11.78
N ALA A 114 -0.75 -11.07 12.97
CA ALA A 114 -0.25 -10.13 13.97
C ALA A 114 0.96 -9.33 13.46
N VAL A 115 1.89 -10.00 12.78
CA VAL A 115 3.05 -9.33 12.15
C VAL A 115 2.59 -8.32 11.10
N ILE A 116 1.64 -8.69 10.24
CA ILE A 116 1.08 -7.79 9.23
C ILE A 116 0.50 -6.52 9.88
N ILE A 117 -0.28 -6.65 10.96
CA ILE A 117 -0.87 -5.51 11.67
C ILE A 117 0.22 -4.54 12.13
N ILE A 118 1.27 -5.06 12.77
CA ILE A 118 2.37 -4.24 13.31
C ILE A 118 3.11 -3.53 12.16
N VAL A 119 3.50 -4.28 11.13
CA VAL A 119 4.26 -3.76 9.99
C VAL A 119 3.47 -2.65 9.27
N PHE A 120 2.20 -2.87 8.97
CA PHE A 120 1.37 -1.86 8.31
C PHE A 120 1.06 -0.66 9.20
N SER A 121 0.95 -0.84 10.52
CA SER A 121 0.79 0.30 11.45
C SER A 121 2.04 1.18 11.47
N ILE A 122 3.23 0.57 11.56
CA ILE A 122 4.51 1.30 11.52
C ILE A 122 4.67 2.00 10.16
N ALA A 123 4.39 1.30 9.06
CA ALA A 123 4.45 1.89 7.72
C ALA A 123 3.46 3.06 7.55
N GLY A 124 2.24 2.94 8.10
CA GLY A 124 1.24 4.00 8.10
C GLY A 124 1.69 5.24 8.87
N LEU A 125 2.22 5.06 10.08
CA LEU A 125 2.81 6.15 10.88
C LEU A 125 3.98 6.80 10.14
N PHE A 126 4.87 6.00 9.56
CA PHE A 126 6.01 6.49 8.81
C PHE A 126 5.60 7.33 7.60
N CYS A 127 4.62 6.88 6.82
CA CYS A 127 4.09 7.66 5.68
C CYS A 127 3.48 9.00 6.15
N PHE A 128 2.82 9.01 7.31
CA PHE A 128 2.24 10.23 7.87
C PHE A 128 3.32 11.21 8.34
N VAL A 129 4.36 10.73 9.02
CA VAL A 129 5.51 11.56 9.42
C VAL A 129 6.21 12.14 8.19
N LEU A 130 6.45 11.33 7.16
CA LEU A 130 7.04 11.82 5.91
C LEU A 130 6.14 12.86 5.24
N CYS A 131 4.82 12.69 5.23
CA CYS A 131 3.90 13.69 4.70
C CYS A 131 4.11 15.05 5.38
N LEU A 132 4.20 15.09 6.71
CA LEU A 132 4.41 16.33 7.46
C LEU A 132 5.75 16.99 7.12
N VAL A 133 6.81 16.19 7.03
CA VAL A 133 8.15 16.70 6.67
C VAL A 133 8.16 17.23 5.23
N PHE A 134 7.49 16.55 4.30
CA PHE A 134 7.36 17.01 2.91
C PHE A 134 6.55 18.31 2.82
N GLU A 135 5.40 18.41 3.49
CA GLU A 135 4.60 19.64 3.52
C GLU A 135 5.42 20.83 4.03
N GLN A 136 6.21 20.62 5.09
CA GLN A 136 7.09 21.65 5.64
C GLN A 136 8.22 22.03 4.68
N ALA A 137 8.88 21.05 4.05
CA ALA A 137 9.95 21.30 3.09
C ALA A 137 9.45 22.07 1.85
N ILE A 138 8.24 21.77 1.37
CA ILE A 138 7.63 22.45 0.23
C ILE A 138 7.30 23.90 0.60
N ARG A 139 6.76 24.16 1.79
CA ARG A 139 6.51 25.52 2.28
C ARG A 139 7.78 26.35 2.34
N TYR A 140 8.85 25.80 2.91
CA TYR A 140 10.14 26.50 2.96
C TYR A 140 10.69 26.82 1.56
N LYS A 141 10.53 25.90 0.61
CA LYS A 141 10.94 26.14 -0.79
C LYS A 141 10.13 27.29 -1.41
N GLN A 142 8.80 27.30 -1.21
CA GLN A 142 7.92 28.36 -1.72
C GLN A 142 8.18 29.73 -1.09
N GLU A 143 8.44 29.79 0.21
CA GLU A 143 8.79 31.05 0.89
C GLU A 143 10.12 31.61 0.37
N ASN A 144 11.11 30.74 0.13
CA ASN A 144 12.41 31.17 -0.38
C ASN A 144 12.32 31.65 -1.85
N ASP A 145 11.51 30.98 -2.69
CA ASP A 145 11.26 31.39 -4.08
C ASP A 145 10.48 32.74 -4.18
N LEU A 146 9.72 33.14 -3.15
CA LEU A 146 8.99 34.40 -3.11
C LEU A 146 9.82 35.59 -2.61
N THR A 147 10.97 35.34 -1.99
CA THR A 147 11.82 36.37 -1.37
C THR A 147 12.96 36.81 -2.30
N ILE A 148 13.24 36.04 -3.36
CA ILE A 148 14.23 36.33 -4.42
C ILE A 148 13.53 37.00 -5.60
#